data_AF-A0A8H7DER3-F1
#
_entry.id   AF-A0A8H7DER3-F1
#
_cell.length_a   1.000
_cell.length_b   1.000
_cell.length_c   1.000
_cell.angle_alpha   90.00
_cell.angle_beta   90.00
_cell.angle_gamma   90.00
#
_symmetry.space_group_name_H-M   'P 1'
#
loop_
_entity.id
_entity.type
_entity.pdbx_description
1 polymer ?
#
loop_
_entity_poly.entity_id
_entity_poly.type
_entity_poly.pdbx_seq_one_letter_code
_entity_poly.pdbx_strand_id
1 'polypeptide(L)'
;MNVTNESSSESEIYSGQLLLKKRGFPLYVPEPQQTLPEAYRRAGIAIGDVGIITPEGSFDFFFNIYRSADHPINNNDVPENFSPLPPYESRDLFDQSYDAGTHVSTSSVERLDPE
;
A
#
# COMPACT_ATOMS: atom_id res chain seq x y z
N MET A 1 7.79 6.38 -37.71
CA MET A 1 7.84 5.93 -36.31
C MET A 1 6.41 5.86 -35.82
N ASN A 2 5.88 4.66 -35.58
CA ASN A 2 4.55 4.50 -35.01
C ASN A 2 4.65 4.81 -33.53
N VAL A 3 4.13 5.97 -33.13
CA VAL A 3 3.85 6.25 -31.73
C VAL A 3 2.60 5.47 -31.40
N THR A 4 2.74 4.33 -30.73
CA THR A 4 1.62 3.66 -30.07
C THR A 4 1.09 4.63 -29.03
N ASN A 5 -0.13 5.09 -29.23
CA ASN A 5 -0.87 5.88 -28.25
C ASN A 5 -1.28 4.88 -27.14
N GLU A 6 -0.36 4.56 -26.24
CA GLU A 6 -0.68 3.76 -25.06
C GLU A 6 -1.61 4.60 -24.18
N SER A 7 -2.89 4.23 -24.16
CA SER A 7 -3.80 4.75 -23.16
C SER A 7 -3.35 4.23 -21.80
N SER A 8 -2.93 5.13 -20.92
CA SER A 8 -2.64 4.77 -19.53
C SER A 8 -3.85 4.09 -18.90
N SER A 9 -3.61 3.08 -18.06
CA SER A 9 -4.68 2.42 -17.32
C SER A 9 -5.32 3.39 -16.31
N GLU A 10 -6.54 3.09 -15.86
CA GLU A 10 -7.19 3.88 -14.80
C GLU A 10 -6.34 3.95 -13.52
N SER A 11 -5.68 2.84 -13.17
CA SER A 11 -4.77 2.75 -12.02
C SER A 11 -3.55 3.68 -12.19
N GLU A 12 -2.97 3.76 -13.38
CA GLU A 12 -1.87 4.67 -13.70
C GLU A 12 -2.31 6.14 -13.66
N ILE A 13 -3.48 6.45 -14.21
CA ILE A 13 -4.04 7.81 -14.20
C ILE A 13 -4.30 8.25 -12.75
N TYR A 14 -4.98 7.41 -11.96
CA TYR A 14 -5.26 7.67 -10.55
C TYR A 14 -3.97 7.88 -9.76
N SER A 15 -3.00 6.97 -9.94
CA SER A 15 -1.74 7.03 -9.22
C SER A 15 -0.93 8.27 -9.60
N GLY A 16 -0.86 8.58 -10.89
CA GLY A 16 -0.15 9.75 -11.41
C GLY A 16 -0.72 11.07 -10.88
N GLN A 17 -2.05 11.21 -10.82
CA GLN A 17 -2.70 12.42 -10.29
C GLN A 17 -2.41 12.66 -8.81
N LEU A 18 -2.39 11.61 -8.00
CA LEU A 18 -2.16 11.70 -6.57
C LEU A 18 -0.67 11.78 -6.20
N LEU A 19 0.22 11.18 -7.00
CA LEU A 19 1.67 11.25 -6.78
C LEU A 19 2.17 12.70 -6.77
N LEU A 20 1.52 13.59 -7.54
CA LEU A 20 1.80 15.04 -7.55
C LEU A 20 1.60 15.70 -6.17
N LYS A 21 0.83 15.10 -5.27
CA LYS A 21 0.63 15.59 -3.89
C LYS A 21 1.78 15.26 -2.95
N LYS A 22 2.74 14.42 -3.36
CA LYS A 22 3.92 14.01 -2.58
C LYS A 22 3.58 13.41 -1.21
N ARG A 23 2.51 12.62 -1.13
CA ARG A 23 2.05 11.94 0.11
C ARG A 23 2.30 10.43 0.10
N GLY A 24 3.26 9.97 -0.71
CA GLY A 24 3.49 8.55 -0.98
C GLY A 24 2.91 8.10 -2.31
N PHE A 25 2.93 6.79 -2.54
CA PHE A 25 2.37 6.14 -3.73
C PHE A 25 0.98 5.59 -3.38
N PRO A 26 -0.09 6.02 -4.06
CA PRO A 26 -1.44 5.53 -3.79
C PRO A 26 -1.64 4.13 -4.41
N LEU A 27 -2.47 3.30 -3.78
CA LEU A 27 -2.92 2.05 -4.36
C LEU A 27 -4.29 2.26 -5.01
N TYR A 28 -4.47 1.77 -6.24
CA TYR A 28 -5.77 1.83 -6.92
C TYR A 28 -6.76 0.85 -6.29
N VAL A 29 -6.28 -0.36 -5.95
CA VAL A 29 -7.02 -1.37 -5.21
C VAL A 29 -6.35 -1.52 -3.83
N PRO A 30 -6.84 -0.82 -2.80
CA PRO A 30 -6.24 -0.85 -1.48
C PRO A 30 -6.53 -2.15 -0.70
N GLU A 31 -7.54 -2.92 -1.10
CA GLU A 31 -7.91 -4.16 -0.40
C GLU A 31 -6.85 -5.25 -0.54
N PRO A 32 -6.54 -5.99 0.55
CA PRO A 32 -5.64 -7.12 0.46
C PRO A 32 -6.26 -8.25 -0.38
N GLN A 33 -5.41 -8.94 -1.16
CA GLN A 33 -5.85 -10.08 -1.94
C GLN A 33 -6.38 -11.21 -1.02
N GLN A 34 -7.48 -11.84 -1.44
CA GLN A 34 -8.15 -12.90 -0.66
C GLN A 34 -7.28 -14.15 -0.47
N THR A 35 -6.31 -14.35 -1.36
CA THR A 35 -5.35 -15.46 -1.35
C THR A 35 -4.28 -15.33 -0.26
N LEU A 36 -4.07 -14.12 0.29
CA LEU A 36 -3.04 -13.88 1.29
C LEU A 36 -3.39 -14.52 2.64
N PRO A 37 -2.40 -14.85 3.50
CA PRO A 37 -2.65 -15.39 4.83
C PRO A 37 -3.61 -14.51 5.64
N GLU A 38 -4.50 -15.14 6.41
CA GLU A 38 -5.50 -14.40 7.20
C GLU A 38 -4.86 -13.39 8.16
N ALA A 39 -3.71 -13.75 8.74
CA ALA A 39 -2.93 -12.84 9.59
C ALA A 39 -2.52 -11.56 8.86
N TYR A 40 -2.12 -11.67 7.58
CA TYR A 40 -1.77 -10.52 6.76
C TYR A 40 -3.02 -9.72 6.36
N ARG A 41 -4.11 -10.37 5.94
CA ARG A 41 -5.35 -9.67 5.58
C ARG A 41 -5.92 -8.82 6.72
N ARG A 42 -5.76 -9.26 7.98
CA ARG A 42 -6.18 -8.49 9.16
C ARG A 42 -5.22 -7.36 9.52
N ALA A 43 -3.92 -7.56 9.34
CA ALA A 43 -2.89 -6.56 9.64
C ALA A 43 -2.85 -5.46 8.58
N GLY A 44 -3.14 -5.80 7.32
CA GLY A 44 -2.92 -4.94 6.17
C GLY A 44 -1.44 -4.81 5.81
N ILE A 45 -1.16 -3.87 4.92
CA ILE A 45 0.20 -3.52 4.50
C ILE A 45 0.95 -2.91 5.68
N ALA A 46 2.20 -3.32 5.86
CA ALA A 46 3.09 -2.89 6.91
C ALA A 46 4.47 -2.47 6.38
N ILE A 47 5.19 -1.71 7.20
CA ILE A 47 6.59 -1.37 6.91
C ILE A 47 7.44 -2.64 6.80
N GLY A 48 8.25 -2.68 5.75
CA GLY A 48 9.11 -3.81 5.42
C GLY A 48 8.47 -4.85 4.51
N ASP A 49 7.21 -4.66 4.09
CA ASP A 49 6.61 -5.50 3.07
C ASP A 49 7.35 -5.37 1.74
N VAL A 50 7.66 -6.52 1.14
CA VAL A 50 8.24 -6.67 -0.18
C VAL A 50 7.15 -7.19 -1.09
N GLY A 51 6.98 -6.54 -2.24
CA GLY A 51 5.94 -6.89 -3.19
C GLY A 51 6.02 -6.04 -4.46
N ILE A 52 5.06 -6.22 -5.34
CA ILE A 52 4.91 -5.45 -6.58
C ILE A 52 3.53 -4.80 -6.66
N ILE A 53 3.42 -3.73 -7.45
CA ILE A 53 2.12 -3.19 -7.86
C ILE A 53 1.72 -3.90 -9.15
N THR A 54 0.55 -4.55 -9.17
CA THR A 54 0.05 -5.23 -10.37
C THR A 54 -0.47 -4.22 -11.40
N PRO A 55 -0.64 -4.60 -12.69
CA PRO A 55 -1.23 -3.71 -13.70
C PRO A 55 -2.62 -3.18 -13.30
N GLU A 56 -3.40 -3.99 -12.57
CA GLU A 56 -4.71 -3.64 -12.02
C GLU A 56 -4.61 -2.66 -10.84
N GLY A 57 -3.41 -2.39 -10.32
CA GLY A 57 -3.13 -1.43 -9.26
C GLY A 57 -3.32 -1.97 -7.84
N SER A 58 -3.32 -3.29 -7.67
CA SER A 58 -3.25 -3.99 -6.37
C SER A 58 -1.80 -4.13 -5.90
N PHE A 59 -1.58 -4.29 -4.59
CA PHE A 59 -0.28 -4.69 -4.05
C PHE A 59 -0.22 -6.23 -3.93
N ASP A 60 0.76 -6.83 -4.60
CA ASP A 60 1.07 -8.26 -4.51
C ASP A 60 2.22 -8.52 -3.56
N PHE A 61 1.88 -9.08 -2.39
CA PHE A 61 2.77 -9.24 -1.26
C PHE A 61 3.57 -10.54 -1.39
N PHE A 62 4.87 -10.46 -1.11
CA PHE A 62 5.77 -11.63 -1.08
C PHE A 62 6.15 -12.01 0.35
N PHE A 63 6.78 -11.09 1.09
CA PHE A 63 7.19 -11.30 2.48
C PHE A 63 7.51 -9.97 3.17
N ASN A 64 7.57 -9.96 4.51
CA ASN A 64 8.00 -8.82 5.31
C ASN A 64 9.42 -9.04 5.85
N ILE A 65 10.33 -8.08 5.59
CA ILE A 65 11.74 -8.18 5.95
C ILE A 65 12.02 -8.14 7.46
N TYR A 66 11.09 -7.69 8.29
CA TYR A 66 11.22 -7.64 9.75
C TYR A 66 10.59 -8.85 10.46
N ARG A 67 9.89 -9.71 9.72
CA ARG A 67 9.28 -10.94 10.25
C ARG A 67 10.20 -12.12 9.96
N SER A 68 10.28 -13.07 10.88
CA SER A 68 11.03 -14.31 10.67
C SER A 68 10.39 -15.15 9.55
N ALA A 69 11.15 -16.10 9.01
CA ALA A 69 10.68 -16.98 7.93
C ALA A 69 9.43 -17.78 8.32
N ASP A 70 9.40 -18.26 9.58
CA ASP A 70 8.32 -19.05 10.18
C ASP A 70 7.14 -18.20 10.66
N HIS A 71 7.23 -16.87 10.56
CA HIS A 71 6.15 -16.00 10.95
C HIS A 71 4.91 -16.24 10.07
N PRO A 72 3.67 -16.26 10.63
CA PRO A 72 2.45 -16.55 9.85
C PRO A 72 2.17 -15.63 8.66
N ILE A 73 2.77 -14.43 8.64
CA ILE A 73 2.71 -13.50 7.51
C ILE A 73 3.63 -13.95 6.36
N ASN A 74 4.84 -14.40 6.67
CA ASN A 74 5.83 -14.80 5.67
C ASN A 74 5.60 -16.23 5.20
N ASN A 75 4.95 -17.08 6.02
CA ASN A 75 4.50 -18.42 5.64
C ASN A 75 5.61 -19.33 5.04
N ASN A 76 6.87 -19.11 5.41
CA ASN A 76 8.07 -19.73 4.82
C ASN A 76 8.31 -19.44 3.32
N ASP A 77 7.62 -18.45 2.75
CA ASP A 77 7.75 -18.01 1.35
C ASP A 77 8.86 -16.94 1.18
N VAL A 78 9.90 -17.00 2.00
CA VAL A 78 11.05 -16.07 1.99
C VAL A 78 12.21 -16.60 1.13
N PRO A 79 13.13 -15.74 0.66
CA PRO A 79 14.33 -16.17 -0.05
C PRO A 79 15.22 -17.14 0.74
N GLU A 80 16.06 -17.89 0.03
CA GLU A 80 17.03 -18.79 0.66
C GLU A 80 17.99 -18.01 1.59
N ASN A 81 18.25 -18.57 2.77
CA ASN A 81 19.08 -17.95 3.81
C ASN A 81 18.57 -16.59 4.32
N PHE A 82 17.26 -16.34 4.19
CA PHE A 82 16.64 -15.13 4.73
C PHE A 82 16.85 -15.02 6.25
N SER A 83 17.33 -13.85 6.66
CA SER A 83 17.40 -13.43 8.07
C SER A 83 16.61 -12.13 8.21
N PRO A 84 15.67 -12.03 9.17
CA PRO A 84 14.93 -10.80 9.38
C PRO A 84 15.88 -9.66 9.79
N LEU A 85 15.54 -8.45 9.37
CA LEU A 85 16.19 -7.24 9.84
C LEU A 85 15.83 -6.98 11.32
N PRO A 86 16.73 -6.31 12.07
CA PRO A 86 16.39 -5.86 13.42
C PRO A 86 15.17 -4.92 13.39
N PRO A 87 14.38 -4.87 14.48
CA PRO A 87 13.22 -3.97 14.56
C PRO A 87 13.61 -2.52 14.23
N TYR A 88 12.80 -1.86 13.41
CA TYR A 88 13.03 -0.44 13.12
C TYR A 88 12.57 0.42 14.30
N GLU A 89 13.36 1.44 14.63
CA GLU A 89 12.97 2.48 15.59
C GLU A 89 11.96 3.42 14.90
N SER A 90 10.77 3.58 15.49
CA SER A 90 9.60 4.28 14.95
C SER A 90 9.75 5.80 14.76
N ARG A 91 10.97 6.32 14.56
CA ARG A 91 11.26 7.77 14.61
C ARG A 91 10.84 8.53 13.35
N ASP A 92 10.45 7.82 12.29
CA ASP A 92 10.08 8.43 11.00
C ASP A 92 8.60 8.19 10.60
N LEU A 93 7.76 7.69 11.52
CA LEU A 93 6.33 7.56 11.25
C LEU A 93 5.64 8.92 11.32
N PHE A 94 5.20 9.44 10.17
CA PHE A 94 4.25 10.54 10.15
C PHE A 94 2.90 10.05 10.68
N ASP A 95 2.50 10.54 11.84
CA ASP A 95 1.15 10.32 12.36
C ASP A 95 0.16 11.21 11.60
N GLN A 96 -0.34 10.69 10.47
CA GLN A 96 -1.59 11.14 9.86
C GLN A 96 -2.67 10.10 10.16
N SER A 97 -2.92 9.83 11.44
CA SER A 97 -4.13 9.13 11.84
C SER A 97 -5.33 10.09 11.76
N TYR A 98 -6.45 9.55 11.29
CA TYR A 98 -7.75 10.20 11.37
C TYR A 98 -8.65 9.31 12.22
N ASP A 99 -9.40 9.90 13.14
CA ASP A 99 -10.35 9.14 13.94
C ASP A 99 -11.42 8.50 13.05
N ALA A 100 -11.94 7.34 13.46
CA ALA A 100 -13.01 6.68 12.75
C ALA A 100 -14.22 7.61 12.58
N GLY A 101 -14.70 7.79 11.34
CA GLY A 101 -15.77 8.73 11.00
C GLY A 101 -15.30 10.13 10.61
N THR A 102 -13.98 10.40 10.62
CA THR A 102 -13.43 11.66 10.12
C THR A 102 -13.54 11.74 8.61
N HIS A 103 -14.11 12.83 8.11
CA HIS A 103 -14.17 13.13 6.68
C HIS A 103 -12.88 13.84 6.25
N VAL A 104 -12.04 13.17 5.47
CA VAL A 104 -10.83 13.76 4.91
C VAL A 104 -11.17 14.46 3.60
N SER A 105 -11.39 15.77 3.62
CA SER A 105 -11.46 16.59 2.40
C SER A 105 -10.19 17.41 2.21
N THR A 106 -9.88 17.72 0.96
CA THR A 106 -8.93 18.80 0.68
C THR A 106 -9.51 20.13 1.14
N SER A 107 -8.67 21.02 1.69
CA SER A 107 -9.07 22.36 2.16
C SER A 107 -9.76 23.23 1.10
N SER A 108 -9.66 22.85 -0.17
CA SER A 108 -10.32 23.47 -1.32
C SER A 108 -11.77 23.02 -1.54
N VAL A 109 -12.30 22.11 -0.73
CA VAL A 109 -13.68 21.62 -0.82
C VAL A 109 -14.41 21.99 0.46
N GLU A 110 -15.37 22.91 0.34
CA GLU A 110 -16.28 23.27 1.41
C GLU A 110 -17.42 22.26 1.50
N ARG A 111 -17.78 21.88 2.73
CA ARG A 111 -18.91 21.01 2.99
C ARG A 111 -20.18 21.84 2.84
N LEU A 112 -21.04 21.46 1.89
CA LEU A 112 -22.40 21.98 1.83
C LEU A 112 -23.22 21.24 2.87
N ASP A 113 -23.53 21.91 3.99
CA ASP A 113 -24.45 21.36 4.97
C ASP A 113 -25.87 21.36 4.38
N PRO A 114 -26.63 20.25 4.50
CA PRO A 114 -28.02 20.23 4.05
C PRO A 114 -28.89 21.12 4.96
N GLU A 115 -29.82 21.87 4.35
CA GLU A 115 -30.87 22.64 5.06
C GLU A 115 -31.78 21.75 5.93
#